data_AF-A0A897N5W9-F1
#
_entry.id   AF-A0A897N5W9-F1
#
_cell.length_a   1.000
_cell.length_b   1.000
_cell.length_c   1.000
_cell.angle_alpha   90.00
_cell.angle_beta   90.00
_cell.angle_gamma   90.00
#
_symmetry.space_group_name_H-M   'P 1'
#
loop_
_entity.id
_entity.type
_entity.pdbx_description
1 polymer ?
#
loop_
_entity_poly.entity_id
_entity_poly.type
_entity_poly.pdbx_seq_one_letter_code
_entity_poly.pdbx_strand_id
1 'polypeptide(L)' 'MEQLGVDTDKLEDMKTDDSGAGGGSGVDGSNSLGLWASRNAVSFYEAQGHERVMEHNHEYQDGIELTLVEMEKQLIP' A
#
# COMPACT_ATOMS: atom_id res chain seq x y z
N MET A 1 -2.37 -23.72 35.95
CA MET A 1 -2.90 -22.34 35.81
C MET A 1 -1.73 -21.40 35.77
N GLU A 2 -1.87 -20.39 34.91
CA GLU A 2 -0.83 -19.52 34.36
C GLU A 2 0.00 -18.74 35.37
N GLN A 3 1.21 -18.34 34.95
CA GLN A 3 1.45 -16.93 34.61
C GLN A 3 2.68 -16.83 33.70
N LEU A 4 2.43 -16.58 32.41
CA LEU A 4 3.43 -16.09 31.46
C LEU A 4 3.65 -14.61 31.80
N GLY A 5 4.83 -14.30 32.35
CA GLY A 5 5.28 -12.93 32.49
C GLY A 5 5.53 -12.37 31.10
N VAL A 6 4.64 -11.49 30.64
CA VAL A 6 4.87 -10.70 29.43
C VAL A 6 5.86 -9.61 29.82
N ASP A 7 7.13 -9.78 29.46
CA ASP A 7 8.15 -8.74 29.54
C ASP A 7 7.72 -7.57 28.65
N THR A 8 7.19 -6.52 29.28
CA THR A 8 6.69 -5.31 28.60
C THR A 8 7.78 -4.38 28.06
N ASP A 9 9.06 -4.77 28.13
CA ASP A 9 10.23 -3.95 27.76
C ASP A 9 10.69 -4.10 26.30
N LYS A 10 9.81 -4.58 25.39
CA LYS A 10 10.15 -4.76 23.96
C LYS A 10 9.27 -3.96 23.00
N LEU A 11 8.58 -2.92 23.50
CA LEU A 11 7.70 -2.09 22.67
C LEU A 11 8.38 -0.86 22.04
N GLU A 12 9.64 -0.56 22.35
CA GLU A 12 10.29 0.70 21.93
C GLU A 12 11.15 0.64 20.67
N ASP A 13 11.26 -0.51 20.00
CA ASP A 13 12.07 -0.62 18.76
C ASP A 13 11.25 -1.00 17.52
N MET A 14 9.92 -0.87 17.61
CA MET A 14 9.07 -0.84 16.43
C MET A 14 9.31 0.51 15.74
N LYS A 15 10.42 0.60 14.98
CA LYS A 15 10.49 1.56 13.89
C LYS A 15 9.26 1.29 13.05
N THR A 16 8.31 2.22 13.07
CA THR A 16 7.38 2.37 11.98
C THR A 16 8.26 2.64 10.78
N ASP A 17 8.60 1.59 10.04
CA ASP A 17 8.97 1.78 8.65
C ASP A 17 7.78 2.52 8.05
N ASP A 18 8.01 3.71 7.53
CA ASP A 18 6.97 4.52 6.93
C ASP A 18 6.50 3.93 5.58
N SER A 19 6.64 2.62 5.40
CA SER A 19 6.09 1.81 4.33
C SER A 19 4.55 1.76 4.41
N GLY A 20 3.93 2.86 4.82
CA GLY A 20 2.63 3.24 4.35
C GLY A 20 2.59 3.02 2.86
N ALA A 21 1.58 2.28 2.41
CA ALA A 21 1.11 2.28 1.05
C ALA A 21 0.70 3.71 0.68
N GLY A 22 1.69 4.54 0.35
CA GLY A 22 1.60 5.97 0.11
C GLY A 22 2.54 6.34 -1.04
N GLY A 23 2.54 5.53 -2.09
CA GLY A 23 3.29 5.81 -3.31
C GLY A 23 2.47 6.70 -4.24
N GLY A 24 2.79 8.00 -4.26
CA GLY A 24 2.47 8.89 -5.39
C GLY A 24 1.69 10.15 -5.02
N SER A 25 2.38 11.22 -4.64
CA SER A 25 1.84 12.59 -4.74
C SER A 25 2.91 13.53 -5.30
N GLY A 26 3.21 13.37 -6.59
CA GLY A 26 3.77 14.47 -7.37
C GLY A 26 2.62 15.37 -7.82
N VAL A 27 2.39 16.49 -7.13
CA VAL A 27 1.41 17.51 -7.53
C VAL A 27 2.00 18.40 -8.63
N ASP A 28 2.31 17.82 -9.78
CA ASP A 28 2.74 18.56 -10.97
C ASP A 28 1.62 18.55 -12.02
N GLY A 29 0.54 19.30 -11.78
CA GLY A 29 -0.49 19.58 -12.79
C GLY A 29 -1.05 18.36 -13.55
N SER A 30 -0.93 17.15 -13.00
CA SER A 30 -1.37 15.93 -13.66
C SER A 30 -2.88 15.84 -13.53
N ASN A 31 -3.57 15.77 -14.67
CA ASN A 31 -5.03 15.60 -14.73
C ASN A 31 -5.45 14.18 -14.32
N SER A 32 -4.59 13.46 -13.60
CA SER A 32 -4.82 12.09 -13.14
C SER A 32 -4.06 11.79 -11.84
N LEU A 33 -4.58 10.81 -11.12
CA LEU A 33 -4.05 10.24 -9.88
C LEU A 33 -3.76 8.76 -10.10
N GLY A 34 -2.48 8.37 -9.99
CA GLY A 34 -2.03 6.98 -10.05
C GLY A 34 -1.70 6.42 -8.67
N LEU A 35 -1.93 5.12 -8.47
CA LEU A 35 -1.56 4.38 -7.26
C LEU A 35 -1.24 2.91 -7.57
N TRP A 36 -0.53 2.23 -6.65
CA TRP A 36 -0.38 0.78 -6.65
C TRP A 36 -1.21 0.17 -5.53
N ALA A 37 -2.18 -0.68 -5.90
CA ALA A 37 -3.09 -1.35 -4.97
C ALA A 37 -2.71 -2.81 -4.77
N SER A 38 -2.81 -3.30 -3.54
CA SER A 38 -2.87 -4.74 -3.28
C SER A 38 -4.13 -5.34 -3.93
N ARG A 39 -4.05 -6.60 -4.40
CA ARG A 39 -5.15 -7.26 -5.14
C ARG A 39 -6.50 -7.26 -4.42
N ASN A 40 -6.51 -7.36 -3.09
CA ASN A 40 -7.73 -7.32 -2.28
C ASN A 40 -8.38 -5.93 -2.19
N ALA A 41 -7.63 -4.86 -2.44
CA ALA A 41 -8.12 -3.48 -2.40
C ALA A 41 -8.62 -2.98 -3.76
N VAL A 42 -8.42 -3.73 -4.84
CA VAL A 42 -8.74 -3.30 -6.20
C VAL A 42 -10.21 -2.92 -6.34
N SER A 43 -11.14 -3.75 -5.88
CA SER A 43 -12.58 -3.45 -5.99
C SER A 43 -13.01 -2.20 -5.24
N PHE A 44 -12.31 -1.84 -4.16
CA PHE A 44 -12.55 -0.59 -3.44
C PHE A 44 -12.16 0.63 -4.27
N TYR A 45 -11.05 0.58 -5.00
CA TYR A 45 -10.59 1.67 -5.85
C TYR A 45 -11.37 1.77 -7.16
N GLU A 46 -11.79 0.63 -7.74
CA GLU A 46 -12.72 0.58 -8.87
C GLU A 46 -14.04 1.29 -8.55
N ALA A 47 -14.59 1.04 -7.36
CA ALA A 47 -15.81 1.71 -6.89
C ALA A 47 -15.66 3.24 -6.76
N GLN A 48 -14.43 3.75 -6.68
CA GLN A 48 -14.11 5.18 -6.63
C GLN A 48 -13.76 5.78 -7.99
N GLY A 49 -13.83 4.98 -9.06
CA GLY A 49 -13.55 5.40 -10.43
C GLY A 49 -12.09 5.31 -10.84
N HIS A 50 -11.28 4.48 -10.18
CA HIS A 50 -9.96 4.11 -10.69
C HIS A 50 -10.07 2.94 -11.67
N GLU A 51 -9.30 2.99 -12.73
CA GLU A 51 -9.16 1.92 -13.72
C GLU A 51 -7.84 1.18 -13.49
N ARG A 52 -7.80 -0.12 -13.81
CA ARG A 52 -6.57 -0.91 -13.76
C ARG A 52 -5.70 -0.58 -14.97
N VAL A 53 -4.40 -0.39 -14.75
CA VAL A 53 -3.41 -0.12 -15.80
C VAL A 53 -2.58 -1.37 -16.08
N MET A 54 -1.91 -1.93 -15.07
CA MET A 54 -1.00 -3.07 -15.21
C MET A 54 -0.79 -3.80 -13.86
N GLU A 55 -0.34 -5.04 -13.89
CA GLU A 55 0.14 -5.76 -12.70
C GLU A 55 1.66 -5.69 -12.58
N HIS A 56 2.15 -5.48 -11.35
CA HIS A 56 3.56 -5.44 -11.02
C HIS A 56 3.88 -6.51 -9.98
N ASN A 57 4.95 -7.27 -10.19
CA ASN A 57 5.50 -8.12 -9.14
C ASN A 57 6.53 -7.30 -8.37
N HIS A 58 6.33 -7.16 -7.07
CA HIS A 58 7.19 -6.42 -6.18
C HIS A 58 7.80 -7.36 -5.15
N GLU A 59 9.12 -7.38 -5.06
CA GLU A 59 9.83 -8.11 -4.02
C GLU A 59 9.79 -7.31 -2.73
N TYR A 60 9.19 -7.89 -1.70
CA TYR A 60 9.14 -7.37 -0.34
C TYR A 60 10.24 -8.03 0.50
N GLN A 61 10.36 -7.63 1.77
CA GLN A 61 11.35 -8.18 2.70
C GLN A 61 11.32 -9.72 2.73
N ASP A 62 12.49 -10.31 2.97
CA ASP A 62 12.70 -11.76 3.02
C ASP A 62 12.36 -12.52 1.72
N GLY A 63 12.42 -11.84 0.57
CA GLY A 63 12.23 -12.45 -0.76
C GLY A 63 10.77 -12.80 -1.07
N ILE A 64 9.82 -12.20 -0.33
CA ILE A 64 8.39 -12.40 -0.57
C ILE A 64 7.97 -11.56 -1.76
N GLU A 65 7.58 -12.20 -2.86
CA GLU A 65 7.01 -11.51 -4.00
C GLU A 65 5.50 -11.27 -3.80
N LEU A 66 5.08 -10.02 -3.94
CA LEU A 66 3.67 -9.61 -3.93
C LEU A 66 3.29 -9.02 -5.29
N THR A 67 2.14 -9.43 -5.81
CA THR A 67 1.54 -8.80 -6.99
C THR A 67 0.73 -7.58 -6.57
N LEU A 68 1.11 -6.42 -7.07
CA LEU A 68 0.40 -5.15 -6.96
C LEU A 68 -0.27 -4.81 -8.30
N VAL A 69 -1.38 -4.08 -8.25
CA VAL A 69 -2.11 -3.60 -9.43
C VAL A 69 -1.93 -2.09 -9.51
N GLU A 70 -1.32 -1.60 -10.57
CA GLU A 70 -1.31 -0.18 -10.89
C GLU A 70 -2.70 0.25 -11.32
N MET A 71 -3.17 1.35 -10.75
CA MET A 71 -4.48 1.92 -11.00
C MET A 71 -4.40 3.43 -11.20
N GLU A 72 -5.23 3.96 -12.08
CA GLU A 72 -5.27 5.40 -12.40
C GLU A 72 -6.71 5.92 -12.38
N LYS A 73 -6.90 7.16 -11.93
CA LYS A 73 -8.15 7.90 -12.04
C LYS A 73 -7.90 9.27 -12.65
N GLN A 74 -8.65 9.62 -13.70
CA GLN A 74 -8.64 10.98 -14.24
C GLN A 74 -9.31 11.95 -13.25
N LEU A 75 -8.65 13.07 -12.99
CA LEU A 75 -9.17 14.17 -12.20
C LEU A 75 -9.92 15.11 -13.14
N ILE A 76 -11.13 15.50 -12.77
CA ILE A 76 -11.88 16.52 -13.51
C ILE A 76 -11.40 17.89 -13.00
N PRO A 77 -11.02 18.82 -13.88
CA PRO A 77 -10.63 20.18 -13.49
C PRO A 77 -11.73 20.96 -12.74
#